data_AF-A0A1F9CAV5-F1
#
_entry.id   AF-A0A1F9CAV5-F1
#
_cell.length_a   1.000
_cell.length_b   1.000
_cell.length_c   1.000
_cell.angle_alpha   90.00
_cell.angle_beta   90.00
_cell.angle_gamma   90.00
#
_symmetry.space_group_name_H-M   'P 1'
#
loop_
_entity.id
_entity.type
_entity.pdbx_description
1 polymer ?
#
loop_
_entity_poly.entity_id
_entity_poly.type
_entity_poly.pdbx_seq_one_letter_code
_entity_poly.pdbx_strand_id
1 'polypeptide(L)'
;MTKQKPTRESIIKAWKEANAKSEKPVGAKQVAEAMHISPFWIWKLFAGRSLTDMKLKHGIRLSHQEKHLSGDELFSMLDKAVSEHHGILGWHLLHEKTGIPEGTWKKKLGGRRGCSQQDVYKKYHDWLQVKKPKSKNLKVVMAFLQKSHLPEKTPAADDLPAAKGKRIPSYQKKEGVVVGLPLRFRNLTYEPTTEQGVVLLFGMVSEELGFSSIERLGTDFPDCTAYRKVSNQRQLQRVRI
;
A
#
# COMPACT_ATOMS: atom_id res chain seq x y z
N MET A 1 26.42 -30.18 23.66
CA MET A 1 26.32 -28.82 24.24
C MET A 1 24.86 -28.43 24.34
N THR A 2 24.30 -28.38 25.54
CA THR A 2 22.92 -27.92 25.78
C THR A 2 22.83 -26.45 25.41
N LYS A 3 22.14 -26.12 24.32
CA LYS A 3 21.87 -24.72 23.95
C LYS A 3 21.03 -24.08 25.04
N GLN A 4 21.68 -23.31 25.90
CA GLN A 4 21.03 -22.60 26.99
C GLN A 4 19.96 -21.67 26.39
N LYS A 5 18.73 -21.74 26.91
CA LYS A 5 17.62 -20.94 26.38
C LYS A 5 17.95 -19.46 26.61
N PRO A 6 17.82 -18.60 25.58
CA PRO A 6 18.09 -17.17 25.75
C PRO A 6 17.12 -16.56 26.77
N THR A 7 17.62 -15.65 27.59
CA THR A 7 16.82 -14.84 28.51
C THR A 7 16.61 -13.44 27.95
N ARG A 8 15.61 -12.70 28.45
CA ARG A 8 15.37 -11.30 28.06
C ARG A 8 16.61 -10.44 28.24
N GLU A 9 17.29 -10.59 29.36
CA GLU A 9 18.50 -9.83 29.69
C GLU A 9 19.65 -10.14 28.74
N SER A 10 19.84 -11.42 28.39
CA SER A 10 20.87 -11.83 27.41
C SER A 10 20.63 -11.19 26.04
N ILE A 11 19.36 -11.08 25.61
CA ILE A 11 19.00 -10.45 24.34
C ILE A 11 19.21 -8.94 24.39
N ILE A 12 18.84 -8.26 25.49
CA ILE A 12 19.06 -6.81 25.66
C ILE A 12 20.55 -6.50 25.64
N LYS A 13 21.37 -7.31 26.33
CA LYS A 13 22.83 -7.17 26.35
C LYS A 13 23.42 -7.31 24.94
N ALA A 14 23.06 -8.37 24.22
CA ALA A 14 23.50 -8.58 22.85
C ALA A 14 23.08 -7.43 21.92
N TRP A 15 21.89 -6.86 22.12
CA TRP A 15 21.43 -5.70 21.36
C TRP A 15 22.28 -4.46 21.61
N LYS A 16 22.64 -4.20 22.88
CA LYS A 16 23.53 -3.08 23.24
C LYS A 16 24.91 -3.25 22.62
N GLU A 17 25.47 -4.45 22.69
CA GLU A 17 26.79 -4.76 22.10
C GLU A 17 26.78 -4.61 20.58
N ALA A 18 25.77 -5.15 19.91
CA ALA A 18 25.63 -5.00 18.46
C ALA A 18 25.45 -3.53 18.05
N ASN A 19 24.68 -2.77 18.83
CA ASN A 19 24.46 -1.35 18.57
C ASN A 19 25.69 -0.48 18.84
N ALA A 20 26.59 -0.90 19.75
CA ALA A 20 27.87 -0.21 19.98
C ALA A 20 28.85 -0.46 18.83
N LYS A 21 28.78 -1.63 18.19
CA LYS A 21 29.67 -2.04 17.07
C LYS A 21 29.20 -1.54 15.70
N SER A 22 27.99 -1.00 15.60
CA SER A 22 27.36 -0.61 14.34
C SER A 22 27.07 0.89 14.31
N GLU A 23 27.41 1.54 13.21
CA GLU A 23 26.97 2.93 12.95
C GLU A 23 25.45 3.01 12.74
N LYS A 24 24.86 1.96 12.17
CA LYS A 24 23.42 1.88 11.86
C LYS A 24 22.63 1.19 13.00
N PRO A 25 21.35 1.56 13.21
CA PRO A 25 20.48 0.90 14.17
C PRO A 25 20.34 -0.60 13.89
N VAL A 26 20.49 -1.42 14.93
CA VAL A 26 20.49 -2.89 14.80
C VAL A 26 19.08 -3.45 14.97
N GLY A 27 18.69 -4.33 14.04
CA GLY A 27 17.38 -5.00 14.02
C GLY A 27 17.38 -6.34 14.75
N ALA A 28 16.17 -6.88 14.98
CA ALA A 28 15.98 -8.17 15.68
C ALA A 28 16.69 -9.34 14.99
N LYS A 29 16.69 -9.35 13.65
CA LYS A 29 17.35 -10.39 12.86
C LYS A 29 18.86 -10.43 13.11
N GLN A 30 19.52 -9.28 13.09
CA GLN A 30 20.96 -9.16 13.32
C GLN A 30 21.35 -9.61 14.73
N VAL A 31 20.52 -9.29 15.74
CA VAL A 31 20.77 -9.76 17.11
C VAL A 31 20.55 -11.27 17.25
N ALA A 32 19.53 -11.82 16.59
CA ALA A 32 19.30 -13.26 16.57
C ALA A 32 20.47 -14.02 15.93
N GLU A 33 20.99 -13.50 14.81
CA GLU A 33 22.17 -14.02 14.11
C GLU A 33 23.42 -13.96 15.00
N ALA A 34 23.70 -12.80 15.62
CA ALA A 34 24.85 -12.61 16.51
C ALA A 34 24.82 -13.53 17.75
N MET A 35 23.63 -13.87 18.25
CA MET A 35 23.44 -14.76 19.38
C MET A 35 23.34 -16.25 18.97
N HIS A 36 23.36 -16.57 17.66
CA HIS A 36 23.09 -17.90 17.13
C HIS A 36 21.77 -18.52 17.65
N ILE A 37 20.73 -17.68 17.80
CA ILE A 37 19.39 -18.09 18.23
C ILE A 37 18.36 -17.89 17.11
N SER A 38 17.27 -18.66 17.16
CA SER A 38 16.14 -18.41 16.27
C SER A 38 15.48 -17.06 16.61
N PRO A 39 15.11 -16.22 15.60
CA PRO A 39 14.35 -14.99 15.80
C PRO A 39 13.04 -15.19 16.60
N PHE A 40 12.51 -16.42 16.57
CA PHE A 40 11.36 -16.82 17.38
C PHE A 40 11.54 -16.52 18.87
N TRP A 41 12.76 -16.68 19.41
CA TRP A 41 13.01 -16.42 20.84
C TRP A 41 12.87 -14.95 21.21
N ILE A 42 13.28 -14.04 20.33
CA ILE A 42 13.07 -12.60 20.52
C ILE A 42 11.57 -12.32 20.52
N TRP A 43 10.83 -12.82 19.53
CA TRP A 43 9.38 -12.62 19.48
C TRP A 43 8.67 -13.21 20.70
N LYS A 44 9.02 -14.44 21.11
CA LYS A 44 8.41 -15.15 22.26
C LYS A 44 8.68 -14.45 23.59
N LEU A 45 9.92 -14.01 23.82
CA LEU A 45 10.29 -13.36 25.08
C LEU A 45 9.74 -11.95 25.18
N PHE A 46 9.53 -11.26 24.06
CA PHE A 46 8.94 -9.92 24.02
C PHE A 46 7.48 -9.91 23.57
N ALA A 47 6.80 -11.06 23.53
CA ALA A 47 5.38 -11.14 23.22
C ALA A 47 4.56 -10.28 24.19
N GLY A 48 3.67 -9.44 23.65
CA GLY A 48 2.86 -8.50 24.42
C GLY A 48 3.58 -7.21 24.86
N ARG A 49 4.85 -6.99 24.47
CA ARG A 49 5.57 -5.72 24.67
C ARG A 49 6.13 -5.20 23.35
N SER A 50 6.13 -3.89 23.18
CA SER A 50 6.76 -3.26 22.02
C SER A 50 8.29 -3.39 22.11
N LEU A 51 8.92 -3.94 21.06
CA LEU A 51 10.38 -3.96 20.95
C LEU A 51 10.95 -2.53 20.92
N THR A 52 10.20 -1.58 20.38
CA THR A 52 10.55 -0.16 20.38
C THR A 52 10.64 0.38 21.80
N ASP A 53 9.66 0.09 22.66
CA ASP A 53 9.63 0.57 24.05
C ASP A 53 10.79 -0.03 24.86
N MET A 54 11.09 -1.31 24.62
CA MET A 54 12.25 -1.98 25.21
C MET A 54 13.55 -1.29 24.79
N LYS A 55 13.74 -1.03 23.49
CA LYS A 55 14.94 -0.35 23.00
C LYS A 55 15.08 1.04 23.62
N LEU A 56 13.98 1.80 23.70
CA LEU A 56 13.95 3.12 24.30
C LEU A 56 14.33 3.09 25.78
N LYS A 57 13.74 2.18 26.56
CA LYS A 57 14.05 2.00 27.99
C LYS A 57 15.53 1.67 28.25
N HIS A 58 16.18 1.00 27.30
CA HIS A 58 17.56 0.55 27.45
C HIS A 58 18.58 1.38 26.65
N GLY A 59 18.17 2.54 26.11
CA GLY A 59 19.06 3.46 25.39
C GLY A 59 19.61 2.89 24.08
N ILE A 60 18.92 1.93 23.47
CA ILE A 60 19.31 1.33 22.19
C ILE A 60 18.81 2.23 21.06
N ARG A 61 19.66 2.48 20.05
CA ARG A 61 19.29 3.34 18.91
C ARG A 61 18.11 2.73 18.15
N LEU A 62 17.07 3.53 17.96
CA LEU A 62 15.92 3.17 17.15
C LEU A 62 16.22 3.41 15.67
N SER A 63 15.72 2.54 14.81
CA SER A 63 15.68 2.81 13.37
C SER A 63 14.77 4.00 13.08
N HIS A 64 14.95 4.66 11.92
CA HIS A 64 14.06 5.76 11.51
C HIS A 64 12.59 5.30 11.44
N GLN A 65 12.35 4.03 11.10
CA GLN A 65 11.01 3.42 11.05
C GLN A 65 10.43 3.13 12.45
N GLU A 66 11.29 2.94 13.46
CA GLU A 66 10.90 2.70 14.86
C GLU A 66 10.66 4.00 15.64
N LYS A 67 11.12 5.15 15.12
CA LYS A 67 10.80 6.45 15.72
C LYS A 67 9.31 6.74 15.52
N HIS A 68 8.56 6.77 16.62
CA HIS A 68 7.17 7.22 16.59
C HIS A 68 7.14 8.72 16.27
N LEU A 69 6.99 9.06 14.98
CA LEU A 69 6.72 10.43 14.57
C LEU A 69 5.27 10.79 14.93
N SER A 70 5.13 11.89 15.65
CA SER A 70 3.85 12.53 15.91
C SER A 70 3.25 13.12 14.63
N GLY A 71 1.94 13.40 14.65
CA GLY A 71 1.29 14.06 13.51
C GLY A 71 1.92 15.42 13.18
N ASP A 72 2.28 16.19 14.21
CA ASP A 72 2.90 17.52 14.05
C ASP A 72 4.30 17.45 13.43
N GLU A 73 5.11 16.45 13.79
CA GLU A 73 6.41 16.23 13.18
C GLU A 73 6.28 15.84 11.70
N LEU A 74 5.32 14.97 11.39
CA LEU A 74 5.03 14.58 10.01
C LEU A 74 4.57 15.80 9.18
N PHE A 75 3.67 16.63 9.70
CA PHE A 75 3.26 17.86 9.00
C PHE A 75 4.41 18.86 8.84
N SER A 76 5.31 18.96 9.82
CA SER A 76 6.49 19.82 9.72
C SER A 76 7.47 19.34 8.65
N MET A 77 7.66 18.01 8.54
CA MET A 77 8.45 17.40 7.46
C MET A 77 7.80 17.64 6.09
N LEU A 78 6.48 17.47 6.00
CA LEU A 78 5.72 17.73 4.79
C LEU A 78 5.83 19.20 4.35
N ASP A 79 5.76 20.13 5.32
CA ASP A 79 5.89 21.57 5.09
C ASP A 79 7.25 21.94 4.51
N LYS A 80 8.34 21.38 5.08
CA LYS A 80 9.69 21.56 4.57
C LYS A 80 9.81 21.02 3.15
N ALA A 81 9.30 19.81 2.89
CA ALA A 81 9.36 19.19 1.57
C ALA A 81 8.60 20.02 0.51
N VAL A 82 7.40 20.50 0.82
CA VAL A 82 6.59 21.35 -0.08
C VAL A 82 7.29 22.69 -0.34
N SER A 83 7.90 23.29 0.68
CA SER A 83 8.65 24.54 0.51
C SER A 83 9.89 24.38 -0.36
N GLU A 84 10.66 23.29 -0.20
CA GLU A 84 11.84 23.00 -1.03
C GLU A 84 11.49 22.69 -2.48
N HIS A 85 10.41 21.95 -2.70
CA HIS A 85 9.97 21.56 -4.05
C HIS A 85 9.17 22.66 -4.76
N HIS A 86 8.74 23.69 -4.03
CA HIS A 86 7.83 24.74 -4.51
C HIS A 86 6.53 24.19 -5.10
N GLY A 87 6.03 23.06 -4.58
CA GLY A 87 4.86 22.39 -5.13
C GLY A 87 4.43 21.16 -4.33
N ILE A 88 3.26 20.61 -4.65
CA ILE A 88 2.78 19.36 -4.06
C ILE A 88 3.59 18.19 -4.60
N LEU A 89 4.12 17.37 -3.69
CA LEU A 89 4.97 16.24 -4.03
C LEU A 89 4.12 14.98 -4.17
N GLY A 90 4.39 14.20 -5.21
CA GLY A 90 3.89 12.82 -5.29
C GLY A 90 4.52 11.93 -4.22
N TRP A 91 3.88 10.78 -3.94
CA TRP A 91 4.32 9.86 -2.89
C TRP A 91 5.75 9.35 -3.08
N HIS A 92 6.16 9.08 -4.33
CA HIS A 92 7.52 8.64 -4.64
C HIS A 92 8.57 9.67 -4.17
N LEU A 93 8.38 10.95 -4.55
CA LEU A 93 9.28 12.04 -4.17
C LEU A 93 9.28 12.30 -2.66
N LEU A 94 8.13 12.17 -2.01
CA LEU A 94 8.06 12.24 -0.54
C LEU A 94 8.85 11.11 0.11
N HIS A 95 8.73 9.88 -0.39
CA HIS A 95 9.48 8.75 0.13
C HIS A 95 10.98 8.92 -0.07
N GLU A 96 11.42 9.38 -1.24
CA GLU A 96 12.83 9.66 -1.53
C GLU A 96 13.41 10.73 -0.59
N LYS A 97 12.67 11.82 -0.35
CA LYS A 97 13.11 12.92 0.51
C LYS A 97 13.07 12.60 2.00
N THR A 98 12.08 11.82 2.46
CA THR A 98 11.82 11.63 3.89
C THR A 98 12.18 10.24 4.41
N GLY A 99 12.33 9.25 3.51
CA GLY A 99 12.46 7.84 3.87
C GLY A 99 11.19 7.23 4.46
N ILE A 100 10.06 7.96 4.44
CA ILE A 100 8.80 7.53 5.05
C ILE A 100 7.86 6.98 3.95
N PRO A 101 7.41 5.72 4.05
CA PRO A 101 6.57 5.12 3.03
C PRO A 101 5.17 5.74 3.03
N GLU A 102 4.53 5.76 1.86
CA GLU A 102 3.17 6.27 1.63
C GLU A 102 2.15 5.77 2.67
N GLY A 103 2.21 4.47 3.00
CA GLY A 103 1.31 3.87 3.98
C GLY A 103 1.38 4.53 5.36
N THR A 104 2.55 5.03 5.78
CA THR A 104 2.72 5.73 7.06
C THR A 104 2.05 7.11 7.02
N TRP A 105 2.25 7.87 5.94
CA TRP A 105 1.59 9.16 5.72
C TRP A 105 0.06 9.02 5.74
N LYS A 106 -0.45 8.06 4.98
CA LYS A 106 -1.88 7.76 4.89
C LYS A 106 -2.47 7.33 6.23
N LYS A 107 -1.82 6.39 6.92
CA LYS A 107 -2.30 5.87 8.20
C LYS A 107 -2.28 6.94 9.30
N LYS A 108 -1.22 7.74 9.38
CA LYS A 108 -1.01 8.71 10.47
C LYS A 108 -1.73 10.03 10.23
N LEU A 109 -1.72 10.53 9.00
CA LEU A 109 -2.33 11.81 8.67
C LEU A 109 -3.74 11.61 8.11
N GLY A 110 -3.94 10.74 7.12
CA GLY A 110 -5.24 10.53 6.47
C GLY A 110 -6.31 9.90 7.36
N GLY A 111 -5.94 9.12 8.38
CA GLY A 111 -6.82 8.68 9.46
C GLY A 111 -7.73 7.48 9.16
N ARG A 112 -7.72 6.95 7.94
CA ARG A 112 -8.39 5.68 7.54
C ARG A 112 -7.58 4.94 6.47
N ARG A 113 -7.75 3.61 6.37
CA ARG A 113 -7.23 2.84 5.22
C ARG A 113 -7.94 3.31 3.95
N GLY A 114 -7.18 3.53 2.87
CA GLY A 114 -7.71 3.99 1.58
C GLY A 114 -7.79 5.51 1.43
N CYS A 115 -7.28 6.31 2.37
CA CYS A 115 -7.25 7.77 2.19
C CYS A 115 -6.41 8.18 0.98
N SER A 116 -6.92 9.15 0.25
CA SER A 116 -6.28 9.75 -0.91
C SER A 116 -5.14 10.69 -0.50
N GLN A 117 -4.34 11.11 -1.47
CA GLN A 117 -3.37 12.19 -1.27
C GLN A 117 -4.07 13.49 -0.87
N GLN A 118 -5.24 13.78 -1.45
CA GLN A 118 -6.02 14.96 -1.10
C GLN A 118 -6.44 14.97 0.37
N ASP A 119 -6.81 13.83 0.95
CA ASP A 119 -7.19 13.75 2.37
C ASP A 119 -6.04 14.15 3.31
N VAL A 120 -4.83 13.71 2.96
CA VAL A 120 -3.61 14.08 3.71
C VAL A 120 -3.32 15.57 3.55
N TYR A 121 -3.42 16.10 2.33
CA TYR A 121 -3.17 17.52 2.06
C TYR A 121 -4.28 18.45 2.61
N LYS A 122 -5.51 17.98 2.75
CA LYS A 122 -6.59 18.70 3.44
C LYS A 122 -6.27 18.88 4.92
N LYS A 123 -5.86 17.81 5.60
CA LYS A 123 -5.45 17.91 7.00
C LYS A 123 -4.18 18.73 7.18
N TYR A 124 -3.26 18.67 6.22
CA TYR A 124 -2.09 19.54 6.21
C TYR A 124 -2.47 21.01 6.04
N HIS A 125 -3.45 21.34 5.19
CA HIS A 125 -4.00 22.68 5.09
C HIS A 125 -4.59 23.16 6.42
N ASP A 126 -5.42 22.34 7.08
CA ASP A 126 -6.01 22.69 8.37
C ASP A 126 -4.92 22.91 9.44
N TRP A 127 -3.89 22.07 9.44
CA TRP A 127 -2.72 22.22 10.29
C TRP A 127 -1.96 23.53 10.01
N LEU A 128 -1.77 23.89 8.74
CA LEU A 128 -1.14 25.16 8.36
C LEU A 128 -1.96 26.37 8.82
N GLN A 129 -3.28 26.33 8.74
CA GLN A 129 -4.13 27.43 9.21
C GLN A 129 -3.94 27.68 10.71
N VAL A 130 -3.86 26.62 11.50
CA VAL A 130 -3.71 26.71 12.96
C VAL A 130 -2.27 27.09 13.37
N LYS A 131 -1.26 26.47 12.76
CA LYS A 131 0.13 26.57 13.22
C LYS A 131 0.97 27.59 12.44
N LYS A 132 0.68 27.80 11.15
CA LYS A 132 1.47 28.64 10.24
C LYS A 132 0.58 29.43 9.25
N PRO A 133 -0.32 30.31 9.73
CA PRO A 133 -1.31 31.00 8.88
C PRO A 133 -0.69 31.92 7.82
N LYS A 134 0.58 32.32 7.96
CA LYS A 134 1.31 33.15 6.99
C LYS A 134 2.16 32.33 6.00
N SER A 135 2.08 31.00 6.03
CA SER A 135 2.90 30.15 5.16
C SER A 135 2.53 30.32 3.69
N LYS A 136 3.55 30.43 2.82
CA LYS A 136 3.36 30.43 1.36
C LYS A 136 2.76 29.12 0.86
N ASN A 137 2.94 28.02 1.60
CA ASN A 137 2.43 26.70 1.26
C ASN A 137 0.90 26.63 1.33
N LEU A 138 0.22 27.52 2.08
CA LEU A 138 -1.24 27.59 2.10
C LEU A 138 -1.80 27.79 0.69
N LYS A 139 -1.20 28.70 -0.10
CA LYS A 139 -1.63 28.95 -1.47
C LYS A 139 -1.41 27.73 -2.37
N VAL A 140 -0.28 27.05 -2.19
CA VAL A 140 0.09 25.85 -2.96
C VAL A 140 -0.89 24.71 -2.69
N VAL A 141 -1.19 24.46 -1.42
CA VAL A 141 -2.12 23.39 -1.01
C VAL A 141 -3.55 23.74 -1.40
N MET A 142 -3.99 24.99 -1.23
CA MET A 142 -5.32 25.42 -1.67
C MET A 142 -5.51 25.24 -3.19
N ALA A 143 -4.53 25.62 -4.00
CA ALA A 143 -4.60 25.43 -5.45
C ALA A 143 -4.72 23.95 -5.84
N PHE A 144 -4.04 23.06 -5.12
CA PHE A 144 -4.14 21.61 -5.33
C PHE A 144 -5.50 21.04 -4.94
N LEU A 145 -6.04 21.45 -3.79
CA LEU A 145 -7.36 21.02 -3.33
C LEU A 145 -8.47 21.55 -4.27
N GLN A 146 -8.36 22.79 -4.76
CA GLN A 146 -9.33 23.37 -5.70
C GLN A 146 -9.34 22.70 -7.08
N LYS A 147 -8.17 22.31 -7.61
CA LYS A 147 -8.10 21.54 -8.87
C LYS A 147 -8.85 20.22 -8.82
N SER A 148 -9.06 19.68 -7.62
CA SER A 148 -9.74 18.42 -7.37
C SER A 148 -11.27 18.57 -7.27
N HIS A 149 -11.76 19.79 -7.05
CA HIS A 149 -13.19 20.13 -6.91
C HIS A 149 -13.80 20.70 -8.18
N LEU A 150 -13.02 20.95 -9.22
CA LEU A 150 -13.59 21.09 -10.55
C LEU A 150 -14.20 19.73 -10.89
N PRO A 151 -15.52 19.64 -11.17
CA PRO A 151 -15.99 18.45 -11.87
C PRO A 151 -15.09 18.31 -13.09
N GLU A 152 -14.66 17.09 -13.40
CA GLU A 152 -14.29 16.78 -14.76
C GLU A 152 -15.51 17.16 -15.61
N LYS A 153 -15.55 18.40 -16.09
CA LYS A 153 -16.23 18.72 -17.32
C LYS A 153 -15.45 17.92 -18.35
N THR A 154 -15.85 16.66 -18.54
CA THR A 154 -15.78 16.04 -19.84
C THR A 154 -16.43 17.07 -20.76
N PRO A 155 -15.69 17.79 -21.62
CA PRO A 155 -16.35 18.49 -22.69
C PRO A 155 -17.06 17.39 -23.49
N ALA A 156 -18.35 17.58 -23.77
CA ALA A 156 -18.95 16.84 -24.87
C ALA A 156 -17.99 16.93 -26.06
N ALA A 157 -17.70 15.80 -26.70
CA ALA A 157 -16.52 15.56 -27.52
C ALA A 157 -16.39 16.45 -28.78
N ASP A 158 -17.28 17.42 -28.97
CA ASP A 158 -17.46 18.08 -30.25
C ASP A 158 -16.89 19.51 -30.35
N ASP A 159 -16.53 20.18 -29.24
CA ASP A 159 -16.32 21.64 -29.27
C ASP A 159 -15.02 22.20 -28.65
N LEU A 160 -13.85 21.55 -28.80
CA LEU A 160 -12.57 22.23 -28.51
C LEU A 160 -11.51 22.11 -29.62
N PRO A 161 -10.90 23.24 -30.04
CA PRO A 161 -9.87 23.26 -31.07
C PRO A 161 -8.58 22.67 -30.53
N ALA A 162 -7.96 21.79 -31.33
CA ALA A 162 -6.82 20.97 -30.96
C ALA A 162 -5.59 21.81 -30.53
N ALA A 163 -5.25 21.76 -29.25
CA ALA A 163 -3.95 22.20 -28.76
C ALA A 163 -2.86 21.28 -29.32
N LYS A 164 -1.86 21.87 -29.98
CA LYS A 164 -0.72 21.19 -30.62
C LYS A 164 0.24 20.58 -29.58
N GLY A 165 -0.19 19.56 -28.86
CA GLY A 165 0.73 18.60 -28.27
C GLY A 165 1.34 17.77 -29.41
N LYS A 166 2.65 17.50 -29.36
CA LYS A 166 3.26 16.49 -30.24
C LYS A 166 2.52 15.17 -30.00
N ARG A 167 1.57 14.86 -30.87
CA ARG A 167 0.80 13.62 -30.86
C ARG A 167 1.81 12.50 -30.98
N ILE A 168 1.92 11.67 -29.94
CA ILE A 168 2.46 10.31 -30.07
C ILE A 168 1.72 9.72 -31.27
N PRO A 169 2.42 9.13 -32.27
CA PRO A 169 1.77 8.61 -33.45
C PRO A 169 0.66 7.66 -33.01
N SER A 170 -0.58 8.10 -33.15
CA SER A 170 -1.73 7.26 -32.89
C SER A 170 -1.71 6.23 -33.99
N TYR A 171 -1.35 4.99 -33.65
CA TYR A 171 -1.54 3.87 -34.55
C TYR A 171 -3.00 3.90 -35.00
N GLN A 172 -3.22 4.15 -36.28
CA GLN A 172 -4.55 4.06 -36.86
C GLN A 172 -5.08 2.66 -36.56
N LYS A 173 -6.18 2.60 -35.81
CA LYS A 173 -6.88 1.35 -35.53
C LYS A 173 -7.29 0.76 -36.87
N LYS A 174 -6.53 -0.23 -37.35
CA LYS A 174 -6.89 -1.00 -38.53
C LYS A 174 -8.18 -1.78 -38.22
N GLU A 175 -9.01 -1.98 -39.23
CA GLU A 175 -10.15 -2.89 -39.12
C GLU A 175 -9.65 -4.28 -38.73
N GLY A 176 -10.17 -4.82 -37.63
CA GLY A 176 -9.73 -6.09 -37.07
C GLY A 176 -10.31 -6.35 -35.68
N VAL A 177 -10.38 -7.62 -35.31
CA VAL A 177 -10.81 -8.05 -33.98
C VAL A 177 -9.75 -7.60 -32.96
N VAL A 178 -10.16 -6.77 -32.00
CA VAL A 178 -9.29 -6.34 -30.90
C VAL A 178 -9.28 -7.43 -29.84
N VAL A 179 -8.09 -7.98 -29.59
CA VAL A 179 -7.83 -8.95 -28.51
C VAL A 179 -7.09 -8.26 -27.36
N GLY A 180 -7.17 -8.83 -26.17
CA GLY A 180 -6.45 -8.34 -24.99
C GLY A 180 -4.94 -8.61 -25.07
N LEU A 181 -4.23 -8.33 -23.98
CA LEU A 181 -2.79 -8.65 -23.93
C LEU A 181 -2.57 -10.17 -23.95
N PRO A 182 -1.39 -10.66 -24.37
CA PRO A 182 -1.08 -12.08 -24.29
C PRO A 182 -1.16 -12.60 -22.85
N LEU A 183 -2.10 -13.53 -22.59
CA LEU A 183 -2.31 -14.16 -21.29
C LEU A 183 -1.67 -15.56 -21.24
N ARG A 184 -1.78 -16.34 -22.31
CA ARG A 184 -1.27 -17.72 -22.45
C ARG A 184 -1.69 -18.64 -21.30
N PHE A 185 -2.95 -18.57 -20.89
CA PHE A 185 -3.50 -19.38 -19.82
C PHE A 185 -4.32 -20.54 -20.37
N ARG A 186 -3.80 -21.77 -20.26
CA ARG A 186 -4.40 -22.99 -20.84
C ARG A 186 -4.73 -22.77 -22.32
N ASN A 187 -6.01 -22.85 -22.69
CA ASN A 187 -6.48 -22.69 -24.06
C ASN A 187 -6.82 -21.22 -24.42
N LEU A 188 -6.56 -20.27 -23.51
CA LEU A 188 -6.85 -18.85 -23.70
C LEU A 188 -5.55 -18.07 -23.99
N THR A 189 -5.40 -17.64 -25.25
CA THR A 189 -4.17 -16.99 -25.72
C THR A 189 -4.06 -15.53 -25.27
N TYR A 190 -5.18 -14.80 -25.29
CA TYR A 190 -5.25 -13.37 -24.96
C TYR A 190 -6.17 -13.14 -23.76
N GLU A 191 -5.95 -12.05 -23.04
CA GLU A 191 -6.84 -11.60 -21.98
C GLU A 191 -8.27 -11.40 -22.53
N PRO A 192 -9.31 -11.82 -21.78
CA PRO A 192 -10.68 -11.52 -22.13
C PRO A 192 -10.92 -10.01 -22.26
N THR A 193 -11.46 -9.59 -23.41
CA THR A 193 -11.91 -8.22 -23.65
C THR A 193 -13.43 -8.07 -23.58
N THR A 194 -14.14 -9.17 -23.33
CA THR A 194 -15.60 -9.24 -23.25
C THR A 194 -16.04 -10.03 -22.02
N GLU A 195 -17.27 -9.79 -21.57
CA GLU A 195 -17.88 -10.50 -20.44
C GLU A 195 -17.94 -12.02 -20.69
N GLN A 196 -18.28 -12.45 -21.90
CA GLN A 196 -18.32 -13.88 -22.25
C GLN A 196 -16.93 -14.52 -22.14
N GLY A 197 -15.87 -13.79 -22.48
CA GLY A 197 -14.49 -14.26 -22.30
C GLY A 197 -14.12 -14.38 -20.81
N VAL A 198 -14.60 -13.45 -19.97
CA VAL A 198 -14.39 -13.51 -18.51
C VAL A 198 -15.15 -14.70 -17.91
N VAL A 199 -16.39 -14.95 -18.33
CA VAL A 199 -17.19 -16.11 -17.90
C VAL A 199 -16.52 -17.43 -18.30
N LEU A 200 -15.98 -17.51 -19.51
CA LEU A 200 -15.20 -18.67 -19.96
C LEU A 200 -13.97 -18.89 -19.06
N LEU A 201 -13.20 -17.83 -18.80
CA LEU A 201 -12.02 -17.90 -17.93
C LEU A 201 -12.40 -18.33 -16.52
N PHE A 202 -13.46 -17.76 -15.94
CA PHE A 202 -13.99 -18.16 -14.64
C PHE A 202 -14.36 -19.64 -14.63
N GLY A 203 -15.06 -20.13 -15.65
CA GLY A 203 -15.39 -21.55 -15.80
C GLY A 203 -14.14 -22.44 -15.74
N MET A 204 -13.06 -22.06 -16.45
CA MET A 204 -11.80 -22.81 -16.45
C MET A 204 -11.14 -22.90 -15.06
N VAL A 205 -11.25 -21.86 -14.23
CA VAL A 205 -10.58 -21.80 -12.92
C VAL A 205 -11.51 -22.04 -11.73
N SER A 206 -12.82 -22.23 -11.97
CA SER A 206 -13.84 -22.33 -10.92
C SER A 206 -13.53 -23.39 -9.86
N GLU A 207 -13.03 -24.55 -10.27
CA GLU A 207 -12.60 -25.60 -9.34
C GLU A 207 -11.39 -25.19 -8.50
N GLU A 208 -10.39 -24.54 -9.11
CA GLU A 208 -9.21 -24.00 -8.43
C GLU A 208 -9.59 -22.90 -7.43
N LEU A 209 -10.67 -22.15 -7.70
CA LEU A 209 -11.25 -21.15 -6.82
C LEU A 209 -12.11 -21.76 -5.69
N GLY A 210 -12.28 -23.09 -5.65
CA GLY A 210 -12.99 -23.81 -4.59
C GLY A 210 -14.47 -24.08 -4.88
N PHE A 211 -14.95 -23.84 -6.10
CA PHE A 211 -16.28 -24.24 -6.53
C PHE A 211 -16.22 -25.67 -7.09
N SER A 212 -16.92 -26.60 -6.44
CA SER A 212 -16.94 -28.02 -6.85
C SER A 212 -17.74 -28.27 -8.13
N SER A 213 -18.72 -27.44 -8.44
CA SER A 213 -19.47 -27.47 -9.69
C SER A 213 -20.22 -26.16 -9.91
N ILE A 214 -20.48 -25.84 -11.18
CA ILE A 214 -21.34 -24.72 -11.59
C ILE A 214 -22.70 -25.30 -12.00
N GLU A 215 -23.78 -24.76 -11.46
CA GLU A 215 -25.17 -25.17 -11.75
C GLU A 215 -25.77 -24.35 -12.88
N ARG A 216 -25.59 -23.02 -12.82
CA ARG A 216 -26.20 -22.06 -13.75
C ARG A 216 -25.27 -20.87 -13.95
N LEU A 217 -25.11 -20.49 -15.21
CA LEU A 217 -24.58 -19.19 -15.62
C LEU A 217 -25.74 -18.39 -16.24
N GLY A 218 -25.85 -17.12 -15.90
CA GLY A 218 -26.87 -16.21 -16.39
C GLY A 218 -26.28 -14.85 -16.76
N THR A 219 -27.11 -14.01 -17.36
CA THR A 219 -26.77 -12.63 -17.74
C THR A 219 -27.32 -11.59 -16.75
N ASP A 220 -28.15 -12.02 -15.81
CA ASP A 220 -28.80 -11.17 -14.79
C ASP A 220 -28.39 -11.60 -13.39
N PHE A 221 -28.29 -10.66 -12.45
CA PHE A 221 -27.89 -10.93 -11.07
C PHE A 221 -28.89 -11.82 -10.31
N PRO A 222 -28.45 -12.86 -9.57
CA PRO A 222 -27.09 -13.40 -9.53
C PRO A 222 -26.73 -14.11 -10.84
N ASP A 223 -25.58 -13.74 -11.39
CA ASP A 223 -25.12 -14.14 -12.72
C ASP A 223 -24.48 -15.54 -12.72
N CYS A 224 -24.18 -16.10 -11.55
CA CYS A 224 -23.74 -17.47 -11.41
C CYS A 224 -24.28 -18.14 -10.13
N THR A 225 -24.66 -19.42 -10.28
CA THR A 225 -24.94 -20.30 -9.14
C THR A 225 -24.02 -21.50 -9.19
N ALA A 226 -23.29 -21.72 -8.10
CA ALA A 226 -22.27 -22.76 -7.97
C ALA A 226 -22.40 -23.50 -6.64
N TYR A 227 -21.66 -24.60 -6.49
CA TYR A 227 -21.57 -25.36 -5.25
C TYR A 227 -20.14 -25.34 -4.71
N ARG A 228 -19.96 -25.19 -3.40
CA ARG A 228 -18.68 -25.36 -2.70
C ARG A 228 -18.75 -26.45 -1.64
N LYS A 229 -17.63 -27.09 -1.31
CA LYS A 229 -17.55 -28.08 -0.22
C LYS A 229 -17.48 -27.37 1.15
N VAL A 230 -18.23 -27.82 2.15
CA VAL A 230 -18.32 -27.15 3.48
C VAL A 230 -17.73 -27.95 4.65
N SER A 231 -17.58 -29.26 4.56
CA SER A 231 -16.77 -30.08 5.48
C SER A 231 -16.61 -31.50 4.91
N ASN A 232 -15.63 -32.28 5.39
CA ASN A 232 -15.36 -33.70 5.10
C ASN A 232 -15.97 -34.24 3.77
N GLN A 233 -15.58 -33.59 2.66
CA GLN A 233 -15.84 -33.94 1.25
C GLN A 233 -17.28 -34.29 0.80
N ARG A 234 -18.27 -34.41 1.69
CA ARG A 234 -19.61 -34.94 1.40
C ARG A 234 -20.72 -33.90 1.43
N GLN A 235 -20.45 -32.70 1.94
CA GLN A 235 -21.46 -31.63 2.01
C GLN A 235 -21.14 -30.52 1.01
N LEU A 236 -22.10 -30.25 0.13
CA LEU A 236 -22.07 -29.15 -0.83
C LEU A 236 -23.00 -28.03 -0.35
N GLN A 237 -22.54 -26.79 -0.45
CA GLN A 237 -23.34 -25.59 -0.22
C GLN A 237 -23.48 -24.84 -1.53
N ARG A 238 -24.74 -24.54 -1.87
CA ARG A 238 -25.09 -23.67 -2.99
C ARG A 238 -24.73 -22.22 -2.66
N VAL A 239 -24.04 -21.57 -3.58
CA VAL A 239 -23.61 -20.17 -3.49
C VAL A 239 -24.04 -19.41 -4.74
N ARG A 240 -24.43 -18.16 -4.54
CA ARG A 240 -24.76 -17.20 -5.60
C ARG A 240 -23.58 -16.23 -5.70
N ILE A 241 -23.08 -16.06 -6.92
CA ILE A 241 -22.02 -15.13 -7.28
C ILE A 241 -22.68 -13.99 -8.06
#